data_AF-A0A1Q7FEX6-F1
#
_entry.id   AF-A0A1Q7FEX6-F1
#
_cell.length_a   1.000
_cell.length_b   1.000
_cell.length_c   1.000
_cell.angle_alpha   90.00
_cell.angle_beta   90.00
_cell.angle_gamma   90.00
#
_symmetry.space_group_name_H-M   'P 1'
#
loop_
_entity.id
_entity.type
_entity.pdbx_description
1 polymer ?
#
loop_
_entity_poly.entity_id
_entity_poly.type
_entity_poly.pdbx_seq_one_letter_code
_entity_poly.pdbx_strand_id
1 'polypeptide(L)'
;MGISMTNSKLEEFAQLIRAWPGLMARTDRALIDDGLVLLDHLGSARSLVDVGSGAGLPGIPIKIERPDLDVTLIEADQSKAAFLVHACAALQLQHVCRCWWSCACPW
;
A
#
# COMPACT_ATOMS: atom_id res chain seq x y z
N MET A 1 -8.32 -2.24 21.30
CA MET A 1 -8.74 -1.00 20.60
C MET A 1 -8.08 -0.84 19.21
N GLY A 2 -6.93 -1.46 18.91
CA GLY A 2 -6.24 -1.34 17.61
C GLY A 2 -6.96 -1.94 16.40
N ILE A 3 -7.62 -3.09 16.54
CA ILE A 3 -8.30 -3.81 15.43
C ILE A 3 -9.38 -2.93 14.76
N SER A 4 -10.08 -2.11 15.54
CA SER A 4 -11.11 -1.20 15.00
C SER A 4 -10.52 -0.08 14.15
N MET A 5 -9.32 0.40 14.47
CA MET A 5 -8.65 1.47 13.73
C MET A 5 -8.06 0.96 12.43
N THR A 6 -7.50 -0.26 12.43
CA THR A 6 -6.94 -0.87 11.23
C THR A 6 -8.00 -1.20 10.19
N ASN A 7 -9.14 -1.76 10.62
CA ASN A 7 -10.29 -1.99 9.75
C ASN A 7 -10.78 -0.70 9.08
N SER A 8 -10.77 0.43 9.81
CA SER A 8 -11.15 1.73 9.26
C SER A 8 -10.22 2.20 8.14
N LYS A 9 -8.89 2.03 8.31
CA LYS A 9 -7.91 2.41 7.28
C LYS A 9 -7.98 1.52 6.04
N LEU A 10 -8.24 0.23 6.20
CA LEU A 10 -8.42 -0.66 5.06
C LEU A 10 -9.67 -0.29 4.25
N GLU A 11 -10.75 0.12 4.91
CA GLU A 11 -11.95 0.58 4.20
C GLU A 11 -11.72 1.91 3.50
N GLU A 12 -11.05 2.86 4.15
CA GLU A 12 -10.63 4.11 3.51
C GLU A 12 -9.73 3.83 2.29
N PHE A 13 -8.78 2.91 2.40
CA PHE A 13 -7.94 2.49 1.28
C PHE A 13 -8.77 1.91 0.12
N ALA A 14 -9.75 1.06 0.43
CA ALA A 14 -10.67 0.51 -0.56
C ALA A 14 -11.48 1.62 -1.26
N GLN A 15 -11.88 2.66 -0.53
CA GLN A 15 -12.55 3.84 -1.11
C GLN A 15 -11.63 4.62 -2.04
N LEU A 16 -10.36 4.83 -1.67
CA LEU A 16 -9.37 5.51 -2.50
C LEU A 16 -9.13 4.77 -3.82
N ILE A 17 -9.03 3.43 -3.78
CA ILE A 17 -8.89 2.60 -4.99
C ILE A 17 -10.10 2.78 -5.91
N ARG A 18 -11.33 2.76 -5.36
CA ARG A 18 -12.57 2.93 -6.14
C ARG A 18 -12.69 4.32 -6.75
N ALA A 19 -12.16 5.34 -6.08
CA ALA A 19 -12.24 6.73 -6.52
C ALA A 19 -11.22 7.08 -7.62
N TRP A 20 -10.19 6.25 -7.86
CA TRP A 20 -9.14 6.55 -8.84
C TRP A 20 -9.42 5.92 -10.21
N PRO A 21 -9.74 6.71 -11.24
CA PRO A 21 -10.07 6.18 -12.56
C PRO A 21 -8.85 5.55 -13.23
N GLY A 22 -9.05 4.38 -13.85
CA GLY A 22 -8.01 3.70 -14.64
C GLY A 22 -6.88 3.04 -13.84
N LEU A 23 -7.01 2.93 -12.50
CA LEU A 23 -5.97 2.38 -11.64
C LEU A 23 -5.73 0.88 -11.87
N MET A 24 -6.83 0.11 -11.95
CA MET A 24 -6.83 -1.33 -12.19
C MET A 24 -8.16 -1.77 -12.80
N ALA A 25 -8.18 -2.95 -13.44
CA ALA A 25 -9.39 -3.48 -14.09
C ALA A 25 -10.47 -3.96 -13.10
N ARG A 26 -10.10 -4.34 -11.87
CA ARG A 26 -11.02 -4.86 -10.85
C ARG A 26 -10.73 -4.23 -9.50
N THR A 27 -11.64 -3.41 -8.98
CA THR A 27 -11.49 -2.71 -7.70
C THR A 27 -12.28 -3.40 -6.59
N ASP A 28 -11.99 -4.67 -6.35
CA ASP A 28 -12.69 -5.50 -5.34
C ASP A 28 -11.96 -5.45 -3.99
N ARG A 29 -12.73 -5.38 -2.89
CA ARG A 29 -12.21 -5.51 -1.52
C ARG A 29 -11.53 -6.86 -1.31
N ALA A 30 -11.98 -7.91 -1.99
CA ALA A 30 -11.38 -9.23 -1.91
C ALA A 30 -9.87 -9.22 -2.23
N LEU A 31 -9.40 -8.35 -3.14
CA LEU A 31 -7.98 -8.23 -3.47
C LEU A 31 -7.14 -7.63 -2.33
N ILE A 32 -7.74 -6.79 -1.49
CA ILE A 32 -7.09 -6.29 -0.28
C ILE A 32 -6.92 -7.45 0.70
N ASP A 33 -7.99 -8.21 0.92
CA ASP A 33 -8.02 -9.31 1.88
C ASP A 33 -7.06 -10.45 1.46
N ASP A 34 -6.96 -10.74 0.15
CA ASP A 34 -5.98 -11.69 -0.41
C ASP A 34 -4.53 -11.30 -0.07
N GLY A 35 -4.21 -10.00 -0.09
CA GLY A 35 -2.89 -9.50 0.27
C GLY A 35 -2.55 -9.67 1.76
N LEU A 36 -3.56 -9.68 2.63
CA LEU A 36 -3.36 -9.84 4.08
C LEU A 36 -2.95 -11.24 4.48
N VAL A 37 -3.20 -12.26 3.65
CA VAL A 37 -2.72 -13.64 3.87
C VAL A 37 -1.19 -13.70 4.00
N LEU A 38 -0.48 -12.72 3.41
CA LEU A 38 0.98 -12.64 3.52
C LEU A 38 1.47 -12.30 4.93
N LEU A 39 0.64 -11.69 5.79
CA LEU A 39 1.04 -11.29 7.15
C LEU A 39 1.59 -12.44 7.98
N ASP A 40 0.99 -13.62 7.85
CA ASP A 40 1.39 -14.85 8.57
C ASP A 40 2.78 -15.35 8.15
N HIS A 41 3.31 -14.85 7.03
CA HIS A 41 4.58 -15.27 6.45
C HIS A 41 5.72 -14.26 6.67
N LEU A 42 5.43 -13.07 7.22
CA LEU A 42 6.42 -11.99 7.37
C LEU A 42 7.34 -12.18 8.59
N GLY A 43 6.92 -12.98 9.57
CA GLY A 43 7.71 -13.22 10.80
C GLY A 43 8.24 -11.94 11.43
N SER A 44 9.54 -11.92 11.72
CA SER A 44 10.26 -10.77 12.30
C SER A 44 10.86 -9.81 11.26
N ALA A 45 10.37 -9.83 10.01
CA ALA A 45 10.82 -8.88 8.99
C ALA A 45 10.63 -7.44 9.49
N ARG A 46 11.58 -6.58 9.12
CA ARG A 46 11.54 -5.13 9.41
C ARG A 46 11.38 -4.28 8.15
N SER A 47 11.70 -4.83 6.99
CA SER A 47 11.54 -4.16 5.71
C SER A 47 10.79 -5.03 4.71
N LEU A 48 10.03 -4.39 3.84
CA LEU A 48 9.30 -5.01 2.75
C LEU A 48 9.49 -4.18 1.48
N VAL A 49 9.75 -4.84 0.36
CA VAL A 49 9.75 -4.22 -0.95
C VAL A 49 8.64 -4.85 -1.77
N ASP A 50 7.72 -4.02 -2.25
CA ASP A 50 6.64 -4.39 -3.15
C ASP A 50 6.97 -3.87 -4.56
N VAL A 51 7.21 -4.79 -5.50
CA VAL A 51 7.67 -4.46 -6.85
C VAL A 51 6.53 -4.62 -7.85
N GLY A 52 6.20 -3.55 -8.58
CA GLY A 52 4.99 -3.49 -9.38
C GLY A 52 3.75 -3.31 -8.51
N SER A 53 3.86 -2.45 -7.48
CA SER A 53 2.83 -2.31 -6.45
C SER A 53 1.46 -1.92 -7.02
N GLY A 54 1.41 -1.36 -8.23
CA GLY A 54 0.17 -0.98 -8.91
C GLY A 54 -0.65 -0.01 -8.06
N ALA A 55 -1.77 -0.48 -7.55
CA ALA A 55 -2.61 0.27 -6.61
C ALA A 55 -2.18 0.12 -5.14
N GLY A 56 -0.95 -0.29 -4.87
CA GLY A 56 -0.40 -0.49 -3.54
C GLY A 56 -0.75 -1.84 -2.94
N LEU A 57 -1.08 -2.84 -3.77
CA LEU A 57 -1.33 -4.21 -3.30
C LEU A 57 -0.08 -5.07 -3.58
N PRO A 58 0.37 -5.88 -2.61
CA PRO A 58 -0.13 -6.03 -1.24
C PRO A 58 0.50 -5.04 -0.23
N GLY A 59 1.43 -4.18 -0.66
CA GLY A 59 2.30 -3.41 0.25
C GLY A 59 1.58 -2.44 1.19
N ILE A 60 0.56 -1.71 0.73
CA ILE A 60 -0.21 -0.78 1.57
C ILE A 60 -1.05 -1.51 2.63
N PRO A 61 -1.87 -2.53 2.30
CA PRO A 61 -2.56 -3.34 3.30
C PRO A 61 -1.63 -3.90 4.38
N ILE A 62 -0.48 -4.45 3.95
CA ILE A 62 0.52 -4.97 4.89
C ILE A 62 1.04 -3.85 5.79
N LYS A 63 1.35 -2.66 5.25
CA LYS A 63 1.81 -1.52 6.06
C LYS A 63 0.78 -1.06 7.08
N ILE A 64 -0.51 -1.12 6.72
CA ILE A 64 -1.62 -0.74 7.62
C ILE A 64 -1.67 -1.69 8.82
N GLU A 65 -1.53 -3.00 8.61
CA GLU A 65 -1.57 -4.02 9.66
C GLU A 65 -0.24 -4.17 10.42
N ARG A 66 0.89 -3.89 9.75
CA ARG A 66 2.25 -3.91 10.31
C ARG A 66 2.89 -2.52 10.19
N PRO A 67 2.46 -1.55 11.02
CA PRO A 67 2.97 -0.19 10.98
C PRO A 67 4.47 -0.10 11.32
N ASP A 68 5.04 -1.14 11.93
CA ASP A 68 6.45 -1.30 12.25
C ASP A 68 7.36 -1.61 11.04
N LEU A 69 6.80 -2.02 9.89
CA LEU A 69 7.58 -2.32 8.69
C LEU A 69 7.99 -1.06 7.94
N ASP A 70 9.25 -0.99 7.52
CA ASP A 70 9.71 -0.03 6.51
C ASP A 70 9.36 -0.58 5.12
N VAL A 71 8.38 0.05 4.46
CA VAL A 71 7.83 -0.46 3.19
C VAL A 71 8.32 0.38 2.03
N THR A 72 8.85 -0.26 0.98
CA THR A 72 9.19 0.40 -0.28
C THR A 72 8.23 -0.07 -1.36
N LEU A 73 7.49 0.87 -1.96
CA LEU A 73 6.59 0.61 -3.08
C LEU A 73 7.27 1.07 -4.38
N ILE A 74 7.42 0.15 -5.33
CA ILE A 74 8.05 0.40 -6.63
C ILE A 74 7.00 0.23 -7.72
N GLU A 75 6.79 1.29 -8.50
CA GLU A 75 5.85 1.28 -9.63
C GLU A 75 6.46 2.04 -10.81
N ALA A 76 6.27 1.54 -12.03
CA ALA A 76 6.80 2.13 -13.25
C ALA A 76 5.80 3.11 -13.89
N ASP A 77 4.50 2.83 -13.77
CA ASP A 77 3.44 3.67 -14.29
C ASP A 77 3.27 4.95 -13.44
N GLN A 78 3.29 6.10 -14.10
CA GLN A 78 3.21 7.41 -13.44
C GLN A 78 1.88 7.66 -12.73
N SER A 79 0.76 7.24 -13.35
CA SER A 79 -0.57 7.44 -12.77
C SER A 79 -0.73 6.61 -11.51
N LYS A 80 -0.26 5.35 -11.55
CA LYS A 80 -0.27 4.46 -10.39
C LYS A 80 0.70 4.94 -9.31
N ALA A 81 1.90 5.39 -9.66
CA ALA A 81 2.83 5.98 -8.69
C ALA A 81 2.22 7.22 -8.00
N ALA A 82 1.52 8.09 -8.73
CA ALA A 82 0.80 9.24 -8.17
C ALA A 82 -0.30 8.79 -7.20
N PHE A 83 -1.05 7.73 -7.53
CA PHE A 83 -2.00 7.11 -6.61
C PHE A 83 -1.31 6.63 -5.32
N LEU A 84 -0.16 5.96 -5.40
CA LEU A 84 0.56 5.49 -4.20
C LEU A 84 0.96 6.64 -3.28
N VAL A 85 1.40 7.76 -3.85
CA VAL A 85 1.70 8.99 -3.10
C VAL A 85 0.45 9.52 -2.40
N HIS A 86 -0.66 9.62 -3.14
CA HIS A 86 -1.94 10.09 -2.61
C HIS A 86 -2.44 9.19 -1.47
N ALA A 87 -2.45 7.87 -1.69
CA ALA A 87 -2.92 6.89 -0.72
C ALA A 87 -2.11 6.91 0.57
N CYS A 88 -0.77 6.97 0.48
CA CYS A 88 0.08 7.06 1.67
C CYS A 88 -0.18 8.34 2.47
N ALA A 89 -0.40 9.47 1.79
CA ALA A 89 -0.70 10.74 2.44
C ALA A 89 -2.08 10.73 3.12
N ALA A 90 -3.12 10.26 2.42
CA ALA A 90 -4.48 10.18 2.94
C ALA A 90 -4.56 9.27 4.17
N LEU A 91 -3.94 8.09 4.10
CA LEU A 91 -3.94 7.09 5.18
C LEU A 91 -2.91 7.39 6.29
N GLN A 92 -2.15 8.48 6.14
CA GLN A 92 -1.10 8.92 7.05
C GLN A 92 -0.05 7.82 7.34
N LEU A 93 0.36 7.09 6.31
CA LEU A 93 1.33 6.01 6.45
C LEU A 93 2.74 6.58 6.55
N GLN A 94 3.40 6.30 7.67
CA GLN A 94 4.79 6.66 7.93
C GLN A 94 5.73 5.58 7.43
N HIS A 95 6.99 5.91 7.13
CA HIS A 95 8.02 4.94 6.71
C HIS A 95 7.63 4.14 5.45
N VAL A 96 7.07 4.85 4.47
CA VAL A 96 6.83 4.30 3.13
C VAL A 96 7.68 5.05 2.13
N CYS A 97 8.71 4.39 1.60
CA CYS A 97 9.50 4.89 0.49
C CYS A 97 8.77 4.59 -0.82
N ARG A 98 8.65 5.58 -1.71
CA ARG A 98 7.91 5.48 -2.97
C ARG A 98 8.89 5.76 -4.09
N CYS A 99 9.41 4.71 -4.71
CA CYS A 99 10.40 4.86 -5.77
C CYS A 99 9.73 4.68 -7.13
N TRP A 100 9.68 5.78 -7.86
CA TRP A 100 9.40 5.81 -9.29
C TRP A 100 10.75 5.95 -10.02
N TRP A 101 10.89 5.33 -11.20
CA TRP A 101 12.19 5.16 -11.90
C TRP A 101 12.96 6.47 -12.18
N SER A 102 12.30 7.64 -12.14
CA SER A 102 12.93 8.96 -12.25
C SER A 102 12.94 9.79 -10.95
N CYS A 103 12.31 9.30 -9.87
CA CYS A 103 12.44 9.90 -8.55
C CYS A 103 13.71 9.38 -7.91
N ALA A 104 14.71 10.26 -7.77
CA ALA A 104 15.78 10.04 -6.82
C ALA A 104 15.15 9.91 -5.42
N CYS A 105 15.03 8.69 -4.92
CA CYS A 105 14.74 8.42 -3.51
C CYS A 105 15.98 8.88 -2.73
N PRO A 106 15.95 9.99 -1.97
CA PRO A 106 17.03 10.31 -1.06
C PRO A 106 16.85 9.37 0.13
N TRP A 107 17.57 8.25 0.12
CA TRP A 107 17.74 7.45 1.33
C TRP A 107 18.34 8.33 2.43
#